data_AF-A0A844U561-F1
#
_entry.id   AF-A0A844U561-F1
#
_cell.length_a   1.000
_cell.length_b   1.000
_cell.length_c   1.000
_cell.angle_alpha   90.00
_cell.angle_beta   90.00
_cell.angle_gamma   90.00
#
_symmetry.space_group_name_H-M   'P 1'
#
loop_
_entity.id
_entity.type
_entity.pdbx_description
1 polymer ?
#
loop_
_entity_poly.entity_id
_entity_poly.type
_entity_poly.pdbx_seq_one_letter_code
_entity_poly.pdbx_strand_id
1 'polypeptide(L)'
;MGGFFDGILLHQILQWHHLLSAIQTGALGSLRAQVTIDGWFHALMYVIAAIGLWNLYRYRSTSGKCPDFSVIWPRFWMGFGVWHIIDAVFSHWITGIHRIKMDSSMPLAWDVAWVVIFGILPLIWGWRRRDGGSGTPSRTGTKAVRVMSLFILFAGAVNIFPLRGNDDTTVVALGSHASVPEFFAALDTSDAKVIWTAGQGEVWVVQGLSLRARLALYQAGAVYVSGTAAPAGCAAWLQSGPRLSRV
;
A
#
# COMPACT_ATOMS: atom_id res chain seq x y z
N MET A 1 -12.35 -2.49 5.45
CA MET A 1 -11.47 -1.66 6.31
C MET A 1 -10.66 -2.50 7.27
N GLY A 2 -11.24 -3.49 7.97
CA GLY A 2 -10.45 -4.44 8.79
C GLY A 2 -9.29 -5.08 8.02
N GLY A 3 -9.56 -5.66 6.84
CA GLY A 3 -8.49 -6.28 6.03
C GLY A 3 -7.43 -5.32 5.51
N PHE A 4 -7.76 -4.04 5.28
CA PHE A 4 -6.74 -3.03 4.99
C PHE A 4 -5.90 -2.70 6.22
N PHE A 5 -6.51 -2.58 7.39
CA PHE A 5 -5.79 -2.31 8.62
C PHE A 5 -4.80 -3.44 8.92
N ASP A 6 -5.25 -4.68 8.80
CA ASP A 6 -4.45 -5.88 8.97
C ASP A 6 -3.32 -5.97 7.93
N GLY A 7 -3.66 -5.89 6.64
CA GLY A 7 -2.69 -5.97 5.55
C GLY A 7 -1.65 -4.83 5.56
N ILE A 8 -2.01 -3.63 5.98
CA ILE A 8 -1.04 -2.53 6.10
C ILE A 8 -0.22 -2.67 7.38
N LEU A 9 -0.86 -2.87 8.53
CA LEU A 9 -0.17 -2.88 9.81
C LEU A 9 0.67 -4.14 9.99
N LEU A 10 0.09 -5.32 9.79
CA LEU A 10 0.75 -6.59 10.06
C LEU A 10 1.60 -7.08 8.90
N HIS A 11 1.14 -6.98 7.65
CA HIS A 11 1.93 -7.49 6.53
C HIS A 11 3.02 -6.52 6.05
N GLN A 12 2.76 -5.21 6.10
CA GLN A 12 3.68 -4.22 5.51
C GLN A 12 4.53 -3.48 6.54
N ILE A 13 3.90 -2.91 7.59
CA ILE A 13 4.62 -2.09 8.57
C ILE A 13 5.38 -2.97 9.56
N LEU A 14 4.69 -3.89 10.22
CA LEU A 14 5.29 -4.75 11.24
C LEU A 14 5.90 -6.02 10.63
N GLN A 15 5.46 -6.41 9.44
CA GLN A 15 5.91 -7.60 8.73
C GLN A 15 5.87 -8.87 9.59
N TRP A 16 4.87 -8.97 10.47
CA TRP A 16 4.72 -10.10 11.38
C TRP A 16 4.28 -11.36 10.65
N HIS A 17 3.53 -11.20 9.56
CA HIS A 17 3.12 -12.28 8.66
C HIS A 17 2.65 -11.73 7.30
N HIS A 18 2.75 -12.58 6.29
CA HIS A 18 2.00 -12.54 5.02
C HIS A 18 0.81 -13.52 5.06
N LEU A 19 -0.12 -13.40 4.10
CA LEU A 19 -1.34 -14.22 4.05
C LEU A 19 -1.07 -15.74 4.04
N LEU A 20 0.06 -16.17 3.47
CA LEU A 20 0.43 -17.59 3.35
C LEU A 20 1.70 -17.92 4.13
N SER A 21 1.99 -17.23 5.23
CA SER A 21 3.25 -17.40 5.98
C SER A 21 3.55 -18.82 6.44
N ALA A 22 2.52 -19.66 6.63
CA ALA A 22 2.69 -21.06 6.98
C ALA A 22 3.10 -21.94 5.78
N ILE A 23 2.96 -21.45 4.54
CA ILE A 23 3.35 -22.13 3.31
C ILE A 23 4.73 -21.65 2.90
N GLN A 24 5.77 -22.43 3.25
CA GLN A 24 7.18 -22.06 3.03
C GLN A 24 7.87 -22.88 1.94
N THR A 25 7.18 -23.83 1.33
CA THR A 25 7.73 -24.72 0.30
C THR A 25 7.09 -24.48 -1.07
N GLY A 26 7.81 -24.87 -2.13
CA GLY A 26 7.33 -24.74 -3.51
C GLY A 26 7.21 -23.29 -3.98
N ALA A 27 6.43 -23.08 -5.05
CA ALA A 27 6.30 -21.77 -5.71
C ALA A 27 5.73 -20.67 -4.78
N LEU A 28 4.90 -21.04 -3.80
CA LEU A 28 4.27 -20.11 -2.85
C LEU A 28 5.16 -19.75 -1.66
N GLY A 29 6.24 -20.50 -1.40
CA GLY A 29 7.16 -20.24 -0.30
C GLY A 29 8.10 -19.05 -0.51
N SER A 30 8.21 -18.55 -1.75
CA SER A 30 9.09 -17.41 -2.05
C SER A 30 8.51 -16.09 -1.51
N LEU A 31 9.40 -15.19 -1.05
CA LEU A 31 8.99 -13.86 -0.59
C LEU A 31 8.24 -13.08 -1.68
N ARG A 32 8.66 -13.19 -2.94
CA ARG A 32 7.97 -12.57 -4.08
C ARG A 32 6.54 -13.08 -4.21
N ALA A 33 6.31 -14.39 -4.03
CA ALA A 33 4.95 -14.96 -4.06
C ALA A 33 4.10 -14.48 -2.88
N GLN A 34 4.65 -14.48 -1.65
CA GLN A 34 3.97 -13.97 -0.45
C GLN A 34 3.51 -12.52 -0.64
N VAL A 35 4.40 -11.63 -1.08
CA VAL A 35 4.09 -10.21 -1.37
C VAL A 35 3.07 -10.08 -2.49
N THR A 36 3.12 -10.94 -3.50
CA THR A 36 2.14 -10.94 -4.61
C THR A 36 0.75 -11.32 -4.12
N ILE A 37 0.64 -12.35 -3.28
CA ILE A 37 -0.63 -12.79 -2.70
C ILE A 37 -1.21 -11.74 -1.76
N ASP A 38 -0.37 -11.07 -0.97
CA ASP A 38 -0.78 -9.91 -0.18
C ASP A 38 -1.35 -8.79 -1.07
N GLY A 39 -0.74 -8.54 -2.24
CA GLY A 39 -1.26 -7.59 -3.23
C GLY A 39 -2.65 -7.98 -3.74
N TRP A 40 -2.87 -9.26 -4.06
CA TRP A 40 -4.19 -9.78 -4.46
C TRP A 40 -5.22 -9.67 -3.34
N PHE A 41 -4.81 -9.93 -2.10
CA PHE A 41 -5.66 -9.72 -0.94
C PHE A 41 -6.10 -8.25 -0.83
N HIS A 42 -5.18 -7.29 -1.00
CA HIS A 42 -5.53 -5.86 -1.01
C HIS A 42 -6.44 -5.50 -2.19
N ALA A 43 -6.22 -6.07 -3.37
CA ALA A 43 -7.10 -5.87 -4.52
C ALA A 43 -8.53 -6.33 -4.22
N LEU A 44 -8.70 -7.49 -3.56
CA LEU A 44 -10.00 -7.95 -3.07
C LEU A 44 -10.61 -6.97 -2.05
N MET A 45 -9.80 -6.45 -1.12
CA MET A 45 -10.26 -5.44 -0.16
C MET A 45 -10.73 -4.15 -0.85
N TYR A 46 -10.11 -3.74 -1.96
CA TYR A 46 -10.58 -2.60 -2.77
C TYR A 46 -11.95 -2.88 -3.40
N VAL A 47 -12.18 -4.08 -3.92
CA VAL A 47 -13.49 -4.47 -4.46
C VAL A 47 -14.57 -4.39 -3.38
N ILE A 48 -14.30 -4.94 -2.19
CA ILE A 48 -15.25 -4.89 -1.05
C ILE A 48 -15.51 -3.43 -0.63
N ALA A 49 -14.46 -2.60 -0.57
CA ALA A 49 -14.59 -1.18 -0.25
C ALA A 49 -15.42 -0.42 -1.31
N ALA A 50 -15.22 -0.71 -2.59
CA ALA A 50 -15.98 -0.13 -3.69
C ALA A 50 -17.48 -0.51 -3.62
N ILE A 51 -17.79 -1.77 -3.29
CA ILE A 51 -19.18 -2.22 -3.04
C ILE A 51 -19.79 -1.44 -1.87
N GLY A 52 -19.06 -1.30 -0.76
CA GLY A 52 -19.52 -0.52 0.41
C GLY A 52 -19.79 0.95 0.06
N LEU A 53 -18.90 1.57 -0.71
CA LEU A 53 -19.05 2.95 -1.17
C LEU A 53 -20.22 3.11 -2.15
N TRP A 54 -20.39 2.16 -3.07
CA TRP A 54 -21.51 2.12 -3.99
C TRP A 54 -22.85 2.03 -3.26
N ASN A 55 -22.95 1.17 -2.25
CA ASN A 55 -24.15 1.06 -1.41
C ASN A 55 -24.44 2.36 -0.66
N LEU A 56 -23.41 3.04 -0.16
CA LEU A 56 -23.55 4.35 0.47
C LEU A 56 -24.04 5.42 -0.51
N TYR A 57 -23.50 5.42 -1.73
CA TYR A 57 -23.91 6.32 -2.81
C TYR A 57 -25.37 6.07 -3.21
N ARG A 58 -25.78 4.80 -3.38
CA ARG A 58 -27.17 4.44 -3.69
C ARG A 58 -28.12 4.88 -2.60
N TYR A 59 -27.77 4.67 -1.33
CA TYR A 59 -28.58 5.12 -0.20
C TYR A 59 -28.79 6.64 -0.22
N ARG A 60 -27.74 7.43 -0.50
CA ARG A 60 -27.88 8.88 -0.67
C ARG A 60 -28.82 9.23 -1.83
N SER A 61 -28.66 8.56 -2.97
CA SER A 61 -29.43 8.83 -4.18
C SER A 61 -30.92 8.54 -4.01
N THR A 62 -31.30 7.55 -3.21
CA THR A 62 -32.71 7.19 -2.98
C THR A 62 -33.31 7.95 -1.80
N SER A 63 -32.53 8.24 -0.77
CA SER A 63 -33.01 8.90 0.46
C SER A 63 -33.03 10.42 0.37
N GLY A 64 -32.35 11.00 -0.64
CA GLY A 64 -32.11 12.45 -0.76
C GLY A 64 -31.26 13.05 0.38
N LYS A 65 -30.78 12.22 1.30
CA LYS A 65 -30.05 12.61 2.52
C LYS A 65 -28.73 11.86 2.58
N CYS A 66 -27.66 12.56 2.96
CA CYS A 66 -26.44 11.89 3.38
C CYS A 66 -26.72 11.19 4.72
N PRO A 67 -26.38 9.89 4.86
CA PRO A 67 -26.49 9.23 6.15
C PRO A 67 -25.61 9.93 7.18
N ASP A 68 -26.16 10.14 8.38
CA ASP A 68 -25.43 10.78 9.46
C ASP A 68 -24.26 9.89 9.92
N PHE A 69 -23.19 10.52 10.40
CA PHE A 69 -22.03 9.82 10.93
C PHE A 69 -22.41 8.90 12.10
N SER A 70 -23.40 9.29 12.90
CA SER A 70 -23.97 8.46 13.98
C SER A 70 -24.54 7.12 13.49
N VAL A 71 -24.95 7.05 12.22
CA VAL A 71 -25.50 5.85 11.56
C VAL A 71 -24.39 5.03 10.90
N ILE A 72 -23.45 5.69 10.23
CA ILE A 72 -22.37 5.00 9.49
C ILE A 72 -21.32 4.42 10.44
N TRP A 73 -20.96 5.18 11.48
CA TRP A 73 -19.82 4.86 12.35
C TRP A 73 -19.98 3.55 13.13
N PRO A 74 -21.14 3.22 13.72
CA PRO A 74 -21.35 1.91 14.34
C PRO A 74 -21.22 0.75 13.33
N ARG A 75 -21.76 0.92 12.11
CA ARG A 75 -21.68 -0.09 11.05
C ARG A 75 -20.26 -0.32 10.54
N PHE A 76 -19.45 0.75 10.48
CA PHE A 76 -18.01 0.64 10.20
C PHE A 76 -17.33 -0.30 11.20
N TRP A 77 -17.54 -0.07 12.51
CA TRP A 77 -16.90 -0.89 13.55
C TRP A 77 -17.42 -2.32 13.60
N MET A 78 -18.70 -2.53 13.28
CA MET A 78 -19.23 -3.89 13.07
C MET A 78 -18.50 -4.61 11.95
N GLY A 79 -18.37 -3.99 10.77
CA GLY A 79 -17.65 -4.59 9.64
C GLY A 79 -16.15 -4.78 9.91
N PHE A 80 -15.52 -3.83 10.62
CA PHE A 80 -14.14 -3.95 11.08
C PHE A 80 -13.95 -5.14 12.01
N GLY A 81 -14.83 -5.30 13.00
CA GLY A 81 -14.78 -6.42 13.93
C GLY A 81 -15.05 -7.77 13.28
N VAL A 82 -16.06 -7.86 12.42
CA VAL A 82 -16.42 -9.08 11.68
C VAL A 82 -15.24 -9.58 10.86
N TRP A 83 -14.51 -8.71 10.18
CA TRP A 83 -13.32 -9.10 9.42
C TRP A 83 -12.29 -9.84 10.30
N HIS A 84 -11.89 -9.24 11.43
CA HIS A 84 -10.87 -9.83 12.29
C HIS A 84 -11.33 -11.14 12.95
N ILE A 85 -12.64 -11.30 13.16
CA ILE A 85 -13.20 -12.57 13.65
C ILE A 85 -13.14 -13.64 12.55
N ILE A 86 -13.53 -13.30 11.31
CA ILE A 86 -13.44 -14.21 10.17
C ILE A 86 -11.99 -14.64 9.99
N ASP A 87 -11.05 -13.70 9.99
CA ASP A 87 -9.65 -13.99 9.80
C ASP A 87 -9.05 -14.84 10.93
N ALA A 88 -9.31 -14.49 12.20
CA ALA A 88 -8.84 -15.28 13.33
C ALA A 88 -9.39 -16.72 13.31
N VAL A 89 -10.69 -16.88 13.06
CA VAL A 89 -11.32 -18.20 13.08
C VAL A 89 -10.91 -19.00 11.85
N PHE A 90 -11.04 -18.42 10.66
CA PHE A 90 -10.85 -19.14 9.41
C PHE A 90 -9.36 -19.25 9.03
N SER A 91 -8.64 -18.14 8.96
CA SER A 91 -7.24 -18.10 8.53
C SER A 91 -6.30 -18.67 9.60
N HIS A 92 -6.44 -18.24 10.86
CA HIS A 92 -5.48 -18.64 11.90
C HIS A 92 -5.75 -20.00 12.52
N TRP A 93 -7.02 -20.34 12.76
CA TRP A 93 -7.37 -21.52 13.54
C TRP A 93 -7.87 -22.71 12.71
N ILE A 94 -8.75 -22.48 11.73
CA ILE A 94 -9.28 -23.55 10.88
C ILE A 94 -8.26 -23.97 9.81
N THR A 95 -7.80 -23.01 9.01
CA THR A 95 -6.89 -23.29 7.89
C THR A 95 -5.42 -23.24 8.30
N GLY A 96 -5.08 -22.41 9.30
CA GLY A 96 -3.72 -22.27 9.82
C GLY A 96 -2.72 -21.71 8.79
N ILE A 97 -3.20 -20.97 7.79
CA ILE A 97 -2.36 -20.45 6.68
C ILE A 97 -1.40 -19.34 7.12
N HIS A 98 -1.70 -18.68 8.23
CA HIS A 98 -0.81 -17.77 8.95
C HIS A 98 -1.30 -17.64 10.41
N ARG A 99 -0.54 -16.94 11.25
CA ARG A 99 -0.89 -16.56 12.63
C ARG A 99 -0.54 -15.09 12.80
N ILE A 100 -1.14 -14.42 13.80
CA ILE A 100 -0.90 -12.97 14.00
C ILE A 100 0.58 -12.62 14.11
N LYS A 101 1.34 -13.42 14.86
CA LYS A 101 2.78 -13.24 15.04
C LYS A 101 3.49 -14.59 14.90
N MET A 102 4.02 -14.84 13.71
CA MET A 102 4.60 -16.15 13.32
C MET A 102 5.83 -16.52 14.16
N ASP A 103 6.63 -15.54 14.56
CA ASP A 103 7.89 -15.67 15.30
C ASP A 103 7.70 -15.65 16.83
N SER A 104 6.48 -15.84 17.33
CA SER A 104 6.19 -15.85 18.77
C SER A 104 6.32 -17.25 19.37
N SER A 105 6.82 -17.35 20.61
CA SER A 105 6.75 -18.58 21.40
C SER A 105 5.32 -18.93 21.86
N MET A 106 4.40 -17.97 21.80
CA MET A 106 2.98 -18.15 22.13
C MET A 106 2.07 -17.54 21.05
N PRO A 107 1.97 -18.13 19.85
CA PRO A 107 1.18 -17.56 18.75
C PRO A 107 -0.31 -17.43 19.10
N LEU A 108 -0.86 -18.41 19.85
CA LEU A 108 -2.27 -18.39 20.25
C LEU A 108 -2.63 -17.19 21.14
N ALA A 109 -1.71 -16.76 22.02
CA ALA A 109 -1.95 -15.60 22.88
C ALA A 109 -2.12 -14.32 22.05
N TRP A 110 -1.32 -14.17 20.98
CA TRP A 110 -1.45 -13.05 20.05
C TRP A 110 -2.74 -13.10 19.24
N ASP A 111 -3.14 -14.27 18.73
CA ASP A 111 -4.40 -14.40 18.01
C ASP A 111 -5.60 -14.03 18.88
N VAL A 112 -5.61 -14.51 20.13
CA VAL A 112 -6.69 -14.21 21.09
C VAL A 112 -6.69 -12.72 21.43
N ALA A 113 -5.53 -12.13 21.73
CA ALA A 113 -5.45 -10.69 21.99
C ALA A 113 -5.94 -9.86 20.79
N TRP A 114 -5.54 -10.24 19.57
CA TRP A 114 -5.92 -9.54 18.36
C TRP A 114 -7.41 -9.62 18.07
N VAL A 115 -7.99 -10.82 18.11
CA VAL A 115 -9.43 -11.00 17.85
C VAL A 115 -10.27 -10.35 18.94
N VAL A 116 -9.81 -10.30 20.20
CA VAL A 116 -10.52 -9.58 21.27
C VAL A 116 -10.49 -8.07 21.00
N ILE A 117 -9.29 -7.49 20.80
CA ILE A 117 -9.09 -6.04 20.71
C ILE A 117 -9.65 -5.46 19.41
N PHE A 118 -9.43 -6.13 18.27
CA PHE A 118 -9.80 -5.61 16.95
C PHE A 118 -11.02 -6.30 16.33
N GLY A 119 -11.41 -7.47 16.84
CA GLY A 119 -12.61 -8.22 16.42
C GLY A 119 -13.82 -7.96 17.31
N ILE A 120 -13.78 -8.52 18.53
CA ILE A 120 -14.93 -8.62 19.44
C ILE A 120 -15.31 -7.26 20.01
N LEU A 121 -14.35 -6.51 20.59
CA LEU A 121 -14.67 -5.22 21.21
C LEU A 121 -15.26 -4.22 20.20
N PRO A 122 -14.70 -4.05 18.98
CA PRO A 122 -15.28 -3.16 17.99
C PRO A 122 -16.66 -3.62 17.48
N LEU A 123 -16.84 -4.94 17.30
CA LEU A 123 -18.13 -5.50 16.89
C LEU A 123 -19.21 -5.20 17.93
N ILE A 124 -18.94 -5.48 19.21
CA ILE A 124 -19.88 -5.22 20.31
C ILE A 124 -20.17 -3.72 20.42
N TRP A 125 -19.13 -2.88 20.32
CA TRP A 125 -19.27 -1.43 20.38
C TRP A 125 -20.19 -0.91 19.27
N GLY A 126 -19.97 -1.38 18.03
CA GLY A 126 -20.79 -1.00 16.88
C GLY A 126 -22.21 -1.51 16.99
N TRP A 127 -22.39 -2.76 17.42
CA TRP A 127 -23.71 -3.36 17.64
C TRP A 127 -24.54 -2.59 18.66
N ARG A 128 -23.95 -2.21 19.80
CA ARG A 128 -24.64 -1.44 20.85
C ARG A 128 -25.07 -0.04 20.44
N ARG A 129 -24.42 0.55 19.43
CA ARG A 129 -24.69 1.93 18.97
C ARG A 129 -25.46 2.00 17.66
N ARG A 130 -25.82 0.87 17.05
CA ARG A 130 -26.45 0.82 15.72
C ARG A 130 -27.80 1.53 15.64
N ASP A 131 -28.52 1.61 16.76
CA ASP A 131 -29.89 2.13 16.87
C ASP A 131 -29.95 3.58 17.39
N GLY A 132 -28.82 4.16 17.84
CA GLY A 132 -28.76 5.47 18.52
C GLY A 132 -28.78 6.71 17.61
N GLY A 133 -29.26 6.59 16.37
CA GLY A 133 -29.18 7.63 15.33
C GLY A 133 -30.28 8.68 15.40
N SER A 134 -30.34 9.48 16.47
CA SER A 134 -31.19 10.70 16.56
C SER A 134 -30.38 11.97 16.88
N GLY A 135 -29.06 11.91 16.82
CA GLY A 135 -28.18 13.05 17.06
C GLY A 135 -28.24 14.08 15.93
N THR A 136 -28.20 15.36 16.31
CA THR A 136 -28.12 16.49 15.38
C THR A 136 -26.87 16.40 14.49
N PRO A 137 -26.96 16.72 13.19
CA PRO A 137 -25.83 16.65 12.27
C PRO A 137 -24.71 17.56 12.75
N SER A 138 -23.60 16.94 13.13
CA SER A 138 -22.42 17.63 13.65
C SER A 138 -21.77 18.48 12.54
N ARG A 139 -21.68 19.81 12.77
CA ARG A 139 -20.91 20.78 11.94
C ARG A 139 -19.42 20.40 11.75
N THR A 140 -18.94 19.40 12.46
CA THR A 140 -17.55 18.91 12.43
C THR A 140 -17.23 18.16 11.13
N GLY A 141 -18.22 17.51 10.49
CA GLY A 141 -18.00 16.76 9.24
C GLY A 141 -17.45 17.61 8.09
N THR A 142 -17.99 18.82 7.90
CA THR A 142 -17.55 19.73 6.83
C THR A 142 -16.13 20.27 7.07
N LYS A 143 -15.74 20.49 8.33
CA LYS A 143 -14.38 20.94 8.67
C LYS A 143 -13.36 19.81 8.45
N ALA A 144 -13.66 18.60 8.92
CA ALA A 144 -12.79 17.44 8.76
C ALA A 144 -12.56 17.11 7.28
N VAL A 145 -13.61 17.13 6.46
CA VAL A 145 -13.48 16.92 5.00
C VAL A 145 -12.60 17.99 4.36
N ARG A 146 -12.78 19.27 4.69
CA ARG A 146 -11.94 20.35 4.15
C ARG A 146 -10.48 20.21 4.55
N VAL A 147 -10.19 19.91 5.80
CA VAL A 147 -8.82 19.68 6.28
C VAL A 147 -8.19 18.47 5.58
N MET A 148 -8.94 17.37 5.44
CA MET A 148 -8.47 16.19 4.74
C MET A 148 -8.20 16.47 3.25
N SER A 149 -9.10 17.17 2.57
CA SER A 149 -8.91 17.55 1.16
C SER A 149 -7.69 18.45 0.99
N LEU A 150 -7.49 19.44 1.86
CA LEU A 150 -6.30 20.29 1.84
C LEU A 150 -5.02 19.50 2.10
N PHE A 151 -5.05 18.56 3.04
CA PHE A 151 -3.91 17.69 3.33
C PHE A 151 -3.56 16.78 2.15
N ILE A 152 -4.57 16.15 1.52
CA ILE A 152 -4.36 15.30 0.33
C ILE A 152 -3.80 16.12 -0.83
N LEU A 153 -4.36 17.31 -1.09
CA LEU A 153 -3.87 18.20 -2.14
C LEU A 153 -2.44 18.66 -1.85
N PHE A 154 -2.13 19.03 -0.61
CA PHE A 154 -0.79 19.42 -0.19
C PHE A 154 0.21 18.26 -0.32
N ALA A 155 -0.12 17.08 0.20
CA ALA A 155 0.73 15.89 0.10
C ALA A 155 0.95 15.48 -1.37
N GLY A 156 -0.10 15.53 -2.20
CA GLY A 156 -0.01 15.31 -3.64
C GLY A 156 0.90 16.33 -4.33
N ALA A 157 0.77 17.61 -3.99
CA ALA A 157 1.63 18.67 -4.53
C ALA A 157 3.10 18.46 -4.13
N VAL A 158 3.39 18.12 -2.86
CA VAL A 158 4.74 17.82 -2.38
C VAL A 158 5.33 16.57 -3.03
N ASN A 159 4.50 15.59 -3.38
CA ASN A 159 4.96 14.39 -4.09
C ASN A 159 5.31 14.66 -5.56
N ILE A 160 4.57 15.58 -6.22
CA ILE A 160 4.82 15.98 -7.61
C ILE A 160 6.01 16.94 -7.71
N PHE A 161 6.15 17.86 -6.74
CA PHE A 161 7.19 18.87 -6.71
C PHE A 161 8.12 18.63 -5.51
N PRO A 162 9.24 17.90 -5.69
CA PRO A 162 10.19 17.71 -4.61
C PRO A 162 10.74 19.07 -4.16
N LEU A 163 10.80 19.28 -2.84
CA LEU A 163 11.28 20.55 -2.24
C LEU A 163 12.79 20.79 -2.43
N ARG A 164 13.50 19.82 -3.03
CA ARG A 164 14.94 19.88 -3.37
C ARG A 164 15.16 19.20 -4.73
N GLY A 165 16.10 19.72 -5.52
CA GLY A 165 16.45 19.18 -6.83
C GLY A 165 17.08 17.78 -6.76
N ASN A 166 16.95 16.99 -7.83
CA ASN A 166 17.35 15.58 -7.90
C ASN A 166 18.70 15.33 -8.61
N ASP A 167 19.58 16.34 -8.70
CA ASP A 167 20.92 16.27 -9.34
C ASP A 167 20.93 15.55 -10.71
N ASP A 168 19.84 15.66 -11.47
CA ASP A 168 19.61 14.97 -12.75
C ASP A 168 19.74 13.43 -12.71
N THR A 169 19.36 12.83 -11.58
CA THR A 169 19.33 11.37 -11.41
C THR A 169 18.01 10.77 -11.90
N THR A 170 18.14 9.60 -12.52
CA THR A 170 17.05 8.79 -13.10
C THR A 170 17.13 7.38 -12.52
N VAL A 171 16.08 6.96 -11.84
CA VAL A 171 15.91 5.58 -11.36
C VAL A 171 15.20 4.77 -12.42
N VAL A 172 15.76 3.61 -12.75
CA VAL A 172 15.26 2.68 -13.74
C VAL A 172 15.04 1.33 -13.07
N ALA A 173 13.83 0.77 -13.17
CA ALA A 173 13.58 -0.62 -12.81
C ALA A 173 13.38 -1.43 -14.09
N LEU A 174 14.15 -2.49 -14.25
CA LEU A 174 14.11 -3.40 -15.38
C LEU A 174 13.12 -4.55 -15.09
N GLY A 175 12.34 -4.93 -16.09
CA GLY A 175 11.48 -6.10 -16.01
C GLY A 175 12.26 -7.41 -16.10
N SER A 176 11.61 -8.53 -15.79
CA SER A 176 12.21 -9.87 -15.88
C SER A 176 12.66 -10.28 -17.29
N HIS A 177 12.17 -9.59 -18.32
CA HIS A 177 12.51 -9.82 -19.73
C HIS A 177 13.40 -8.72 -20.32
N ALA A 178 13.95 -7.84 -19.48
CA ALA A 178 14.75 -6.72 -19.94
C ALA A 178 16.10 -7.17 -20.52
N SER A 179 16.54 -6.49 -21.56
CA SER A 179 17.83 -6.72 -22.21
C SER A 179 18.86 -5.74 -21.66
N VAL A 180 19.77 -6.24 -20.83
CA VAL A 180 20.89 -5.44 -20.29
C VAL A 180 21.77 -4.85 -21.42
N PRO A 181 22.07 -5.57 -22.52
CA PRO A 181 22.77 -4.99 -23.66
C PRO A 181 22.02 -3.82 -24.31
N GLU A 182 20.71 -3.94 -24.52
CA GLU A 182 19.90 -2.85 -25.10
C GLU A 182 19.79 -1.67 -24.13
N PHE A 183 19.74 -1.93 -22.83
CA PHE A 183 19.80 -0.90 -21.79
C PHE A 183 21.09 -0.09 -21.91
N PHE A 184 22.25 -0.74 -21.96
CA PHE A 184 23.53 -0.03 -22.13
C PHE A 184 23.65 0.65 -23.49
N ALA A 185 23.14 0.05 -24.57
CA ALA A 185 23.10 0.69 -25.88
C ALA A 185 22.26 1.98 -25.88
N ALA A 186 21.17 2.01 -25.12
CA ALA A 186 20.37 3.22 -24.93
C ALA A 186 21.11 4.29 -24.11
N LEU A 187 21.95 3.88 -23.14
CA LEU A 187 22.79 4.81 -22.37
C LEU A 187 23.94 5.40 -23.20
N ASP A 188 24.52 4.60 -24.11
CA ASP A 188 25.68 4.97 -24.94
C ASP A 188 25.40 6.18 -25.85
N THR A 189 24.14 6.44 -26.15
CA THR A 189 23.70 7.62 -26.92
C THR A 189 23.73 8.94 -26.12
N SER A 190 24.22 8.92 -24.88
CA SER A 190 24.22 10.06 -23.95
C SER A 190 25.46 10.07 -23.04
N ASP A 191 25.79 11.22 -22.46
CA ASP A 191 26.83 11.36 -21.40
C ASP A 191 26.41 10.73 -20.05
N ALA A 192 25.51 9.75 -20.09
CA ALA A 192 24.87 9.17 -18.94
C ALA A 192 25.86 8.34 -18.11
N LYS A 193 25.78 8.50 -16.79
CA LYS A 193 26.64 7.78 -15.84
C LYS A 193 25.79 6.91 -14.94
N VAL A 194 26.07 5.61 -14.95
CA VAL A 194 25.52 4.70 -13.95
C VAL A 194 26.22 5.00 -12.62
N ILE A 195 25.45 5.45 -11.62
CA ILE A 195 25.97 5.79 -10.30
C ILE A 195 25.71 4.70 -9.26
N TRP A 196 24.71 3.85 -9.47
CA TRP A 196 24.39 2.74 -8.57
C TRP A 196 23.52 1.68 -9.25
N THR A 197 23.55 0.45 -8.71
CA THR A 197 22.70 -0.68 -9.11
C THR A 197 22.38 -1.58 -7.91
N ALA A 198 21.21 -2.23 -7.92
CA ALA A 198 20.80 -3.23 -6.93
C ALA A 198 20.05 -4.42 -7.54
N GLY A 199 19.96 -5.49 -6.75
CA GLY A 199 19.17 -6.68 -7.09
C GLY A 199 19.68 -7.37 -8.36
N GLN A 200 20.99 -7.65 -8.44
CA GLN A 200 21.65 -8.23 -9.63
C GLN A 200 21.41 -7.44 -10.94
N GLY A 201 21.04 -6.15 -10.86
CA GLY A 201 20.74 -5.33 -12.03
C GLY A 201 19.24 -5.20 -12.33
N GLU A 202 18.36 -5.46 -11.36
CA GLU A 202 16.93 -5.15 -11.48
C GLU A 202 16.66 -3.64 -11.36
N VAL A 203 17.45 -2.91 -10.55
CA VAL A 203 17.29 -1.46 -10.34
C VAL A 203 18.59 -0.72 -10.60
N TRP A 204 18.53 0.35 -11.38
CA TRP A 204 19.65 1.18 -11.77
C TRP A 204 19.38 2.64 -11.44
N VAL A 205 20.44 3.36 -11.06
CA VAL A 205 20.40 4.81 -10.93
C VAL A 205 21.41 5.40 -11.90
N VAL A 206 20.93 6.27 -12.78
CA VAL A 206 21.70 6.86 -13.88
C VAL A 206 21.58 8.38 -13.82
N GLN A 207 22.68 9.09 -13.98
CA GLN A 207 22.73 10.56 -14.00
C GLN A 207 22.97 11.05 -15.42
N GLY A 208 22.41 12.20 -15.82
CA GLY A 208 22.74 12.83 -17.11
C GLY A 208 21.89 12.36 -18.29
N LEU A 209 20.73 11.74 -18.03
CA LEU A 209 19.86 11.24 -19.10
C LEU A 209 18.90 12.32 -19.61
N SER A 210 18.94 12.56 -20.93
CA SER A 210 17.92 13.36 -21.62
C SER A 210 16.54 12.68 -21.56
N LEU A 211 15.45 13.45 -21.63
CA LEU A 211 14.08 12.90 -21.64
C LEU A 211 13.87 11.85 -22.74
N ARG A 212 14.47 12.05 -23.92
CA ARG A 212 14.39 11.11 -25.05
C ARG A 212 15.08 9.79 -24.72
N ALA A 213 16.26 9.84 -24.12
CA ALA A 213 16.98 8.64 -23.67
C ALA A 213 16.18 7.90 -22.59
N ARG A 214 15.60 8.62 -21.61
CA ARG A 214 14.74 8.03 -20.58
C ARG A 214 13.54 7.29 -21.17
N LEU A 215 12.88 7.85 -22.18
CA LEU A 215 11.76 7.19 -22.87
C LEU A 215 12.21 5.96 -23.68
N ALA A 216 13.41 5.99 -24.27
CA ALA A 216 13.95 4.86 -25.01
C ALA A 216 14.23 3.63 -24.12
N LEU A 217 14.51 3.83 -22.83
CA LEU A 217 14.75 2.72 -21.88
C LEU A 217 13.57 1.77 -21.74
N TYR A 218 12.33 2.23 -21.99
CA TYR A 218 11.16 1.34 -22.02
C TYR A 218 11.24 0.30 -23.14
N GLN A 219 11.94 0.60 -24.25
CA GLN A 219 12.16 -0.36 -25.33
C GLN A 219 13.15 -1.47 -24.93
N ALA A 220 14.08 -1.17 -24.02
CA ALA A 220 15.01 -2.14 -23.43
C ALA A 220 14.36 -3.00 -22.32
N GLY A 221 13.04 -2.89 -22.12
CA GLY A 221 12.30 -3.64 -21.11
C GLY A 221 12.28 -3.00 -19.72
N ALA A 222 12.57 -1.69 -19.60
CA ALA A 222 12.30 -0.98 -18.35
C ALA A 222 10.81 -0.98 -18.04
N VAL A 223 10.44 -1.32 -16.80
CA VAL A 223 9.06 -1.24 -16.30
C VAL A 223 8.79 0.09 -15.60
N TYR A 224 9.84 0.79 -15.16
CA TYR A 224 9.75 2.10 -14.54
C TYR A 224 10.98 2.95 -14.87
N VAL A 225 10.78 4.21 -15.24
CA VAL A 225 11.83 5.22 -15.45
C VAL A 225 11.38 6.55 -14.84
N SER A 226 12.03 7.00 -13.77
CA SER A 226 11.64 8.22 -13.07
C SER A 226 11.81 9.47 -13.93
N GLY A 227 10.90 10.44 -13.82
CA GLY A 227 11.04 11.73 -14.53
C GLY A 227 10.81 11.64 -16.04
N THR A 228 9.98 10.68 -16.47
CA THR A 228 9.41 10.58 -17.82
C THR A 228 7.93 11.01 -17.80
N ALA A 229 6.99 10.10 -18.04
CA ALA A 229 5.54 10.34 -18.00
C ALA A 229 4.93 10.09 -16.60
N ALA A 230 5.58 9.25 -15.78
CA ALA A 230 5.22 9.11 -14.38
C ALA A 230 5.86 10.25 -13.57
N PRO A 231 5.14 10.92 -12.65
CA PRO A 231 5.77 11.83 -11.70
C PRO A 231 6.91 11.09 -11.01
N ALA A 232 8.07 11.73 -10.91
CA ALA A 232 9.25 11.10 -10.30
C ALA A 232 8.96 10.64 -8.86
N GLY A 233 7.93 11.19 -8.20
CA GLY A 233 7.38 10.69 -6.94
C GLY A 233 8.47 10.56 -5.89
N CYS A 234 8.49 9.45 -5.16
CA CYS A 234 9.55 9.16 -4.18
C CYS A 234 10.94 8.99 -4.83
N ALA A 235 11.03 8.61 -6.10
CA ALA A 235 12.32 8.47 -6.78
C ALA A 235 13.01 9.82 -7.00
N ALA A 236 12.25 10.93 -7.04
CA ALA A 236 12.78 12.28 -7.07
C ALA A 236 13.53 12.69 -5.79
N TRP A 237 13.30 11.95 -4.69
CA TRP A 237 13.91 12.21 -3.38
C TRP A 237 15.19 11.39 -3.14
N LEU A 238 15.56 10.49 -4.06
CA LEU A 238 16.77 9.68 -3.94
C LEU A 238 18.00 10.53 -4.30
N GLN A 239 19.03 10.45 -3.45
CA GLN A 239 20.32 11.13 -3.64
C GLN A 239 21.42 10.08 -3.81
N SER A 240 22.39 10.36 -4.68
CA SER A 240 23.71 9.74 -4.55
C SER A 240 24.38 10.34 -3.33
N GLY A 241 24.74 9.50 -2.34
CA GLY A 241 25.51 9.95 -1.18
C GLY A 241 26.82 10.65 -1.60
N PRO A 242 27.46 11.43 -0.70
CA PRO A 242 28.70 12.10 -1.02
C PRO A 242 29.72 11.07 -1.52
N ARG A 243 30.39 11.37 -2.65
CA ARG A 243 31.53 10.57 -3.11
C ARG A 243 32.53 10.55 -1.96
N LEU A 244 32.67 9.41 -1.30
CA LEU A 244 33.86 9.15 -0.51
C LEU A 244 35.01 9.21 -1.50
N SER A 245 35.76 10.31 -1.48
CA SER A 245 37.03 10.42 -2.16
C SER A 245 37.87 9.22 -1.71
N ARG A 246 38.20 8.33 -2.65
CA ARG A 246 39.14 7.23 -2.38
C ARG A 246 40.42 7.87 -1.81
N VAL A 247 40.74 7.50 -0.57
CA VAL A 247 42.09 7.60 -0.02
C VAL A 247 42.81 6.32 -0.38
#